data_AF-A0A370WYA1-F1
#
_entry.id   AF-A0A370WYA1-F1
#
_cell.length_a   1.000
_cell.length_b   1.000
_cell.length_c   1.000
_cell.angle_alpha   90.00
_cell.angle_beta   90.00
_cell.angle_gamma   90.00
#
_symmetry.space_group_name_H-M   'P 1'
#
loop_
_entity.id
_entity.type
_entity.pdbx_description
1 polymer ?
#
loop_
_entity_poly.entity_id
_entity_poly.type
_entity_poly.pdbx_seq_one_letter_code
_entity_poly.pdbx_strand_id
1 'polypeptide(L)'
;MTHRPSEEESRRHEVENAVLGYLQRRPGAADTIDGIVGWWLPQQRYEIERQRIEHVLSNLVARGKLRCEELPGGVILYALSEPREPYTH
;
A
#
# COMPACT_ATOMS: atom_id res chain seq x y z
N MET A 1 -8.87 10.84 27.95
CA MET A 1 -9.30 10.93 26.55
C MET A 1 -8.64 9.79 25.80
N THR A 2 -9.29 8.63 25.79
CA THR A 2 -8.79 7.39 25.20
C THR A 2 -9.42 7.24 23.83
N HIS A 3 -8.64 7.38 22.76
CA HIS A 3 -9.09 6.94 21.44
C HIS A 3 -9.40 5.44 21.54
N ARG A 4 -10.62 5.08 21.13
CA ARG A 4 -11.14 3.72 21.23
C ARG A 4 -10.48 2.90 20.11
N PRO A 5 -9.77 1.80 20.41
CA PRO A 5 -8.96 1.06 19.43
C PRO A 5 -9.75 0.57 18.20
N SER A 6 -11.09 0.47 18.29
CA SER A 6 -11.96 0.04 17.20
C SER A 6 -11.99 1.00 16.00
N GLU A 7 -11.82 2.30 16.21
CA GLU A 7 -11.92 3.31 15.13
C GLU A 7 -10.63 3.36 14.31
N GLU A 8 -9.50 3.18 14.97
CA GLU A 8 -8.18 3.16 14.32
C GLU A 8 -7.98 1.88 13.52
N GLU A 9 -8.52 0.76 13.98
CA GLU A 9 -8.56 -0.49 13.23
C GLU A 9 -9.49 -0.39 12.01
N SER A 10 -10.67 0.21 12.17
CA SER A 10 -11.59 0.45 11.04
C SER A 10 -10.96 1.34 9.98
N ARG A 11 -10.31 2.44 10.37
CA ARG A 11 -9.56 3.30 9.44
C ARG A 11 -8.39 2.58 8.77
N ARG A 12 -7.68 1.69 9.47
CA ARG A 12 -6.62 0.87 8.86
C ARG A 12 -7.18 -0.04 7.78
N HIS A 13 -8.30 -0.71 8.05
CA HIS A 13 -8.96 -1.58 7.08
C HIS A 13 -9.53 -0.80 5.88
N GLU A 14 -10.06 0.42 6.12
CA GLU A 14 -10.48 1.31 5.03
C GLU A 14 -9.31 1.65 4.11
N VAL A 15 -8.16 2.05 4.68
CA VAL A 15 -6.95 2.34 3.90
C VAL A 15 -6.45 1.09 3.16
N GLU A 16 -6.42 -0.07 3.80
CA GLU A 16 -6.02 -1.34 3.17
C GLU A 16 -6.90 -1.68 1.96
N ASN A 17 -8.22 -1.65 2.14
CA ASN A 17 -9.17 -1.93 1.06
C ASN A 17 -9.06 -0.92 -0.07
N ALA A 18 -8.85 0.35 0.28
CA ALA A 18 -8.81 1.41 -0.70
C ALA A 18 -7.50 1.36 -1.51
N VAL A 19 -6.35 1.07 -0.88
CA VAL A 19 -5.05 0.81 -1.55
C VAL A 19 -5.15 -0.41 -2.47
N LEU A 20 -5.71 -1.52 -1.98
CA LEU A 20 -5.94 -2.71 -2.81
C LEU A 20 -6.86 -2.39 -4.00
N GLY A 21 -7.95 -1.64 -3.78
CA GLY A 21 -8.86 -1.23 -4.84
C GLY A 21 -8.22 -0.29 -5.87
N TYR A 22 -7.33 0.61 -5.44
CA TYR A 22 -6.54 1.45 -6.34
C TYR A 22 -5.63 0.60 -7.24
N LEU A 23 -4.86 -0.33 -6.64
CA LEU A 23 -3.95 -1.20 -7.37
C LEU A 23 -4.69 -2.22 -8.24
N GLN A 24 -5.84 -2.74 -7.80
CA GLN A 24 -6.69 -3.65 -8.60
C GLN A 24 -7.29 -2.98 -9.84
N ARG A 25 -7.60 -1.68 -9.76
CA ARG A 25 -8.03 -0.89 -10.93
C ARG A 25 -6.90 -0.64 -11.92
N ARG A 26 -5.65 -0.85 -11.51
CA ARG A 26 -4.45 -0.68 -12.34
C ARG A 26 -3.54 -1.92 -12.21
N PRO A 27 -3.93 -3.07 -12.79
CA PRO A 27 -3.19 -4.33 -12.62
C PRO A 27 -1.73 -4.31 -13.10
N GLY A 28 -1.33 -3.30 -13.90
CA GLY A 28 0.06 -3.07 -14.31
C GLY A 28 0.74 -1.85 -13.69
N ALA A 29 0.09 -1.11 -12.79
CA ALA A 29 0.73 0.04 -12.14
C ALA A 29 1.56 -0.44 -10.94
N ALA A 30 2.87 -0.42 -11.12
CA ALA A 30 3.81 -0.38 -10.02
C ALA A 30 3.96 1.09 -9.63
N ASP A 31 3.53 1.44 -8.42
CA ASP A 31 3.48 2.83 -7.96
C ASP A 31 4.35 3.00 -6.70
N THR A 32 4.87 4.20 -6.47
CA THR A 32 5.68 4.49 -5.30
C THR A 32 4.78 4.82 -4.10
N ILE A 33 5.35 4.78 -2.89
CA ILE A 33 4.65 5.28 -1.71
C ILE A 33 4.16 6.72 -1.92
N ASP A 34 4.99 7.60 -2.50
CA ASP A 34 4.62 8.99 -2.74
C ASP A 34 3.49 9.13 -3.78
N GLY A 35 3.45 8.26 -4.81
CA GLY A 35 2.35 8.23 -5.78
C GLY A 35 1.03 7.75 -5.17
N ILE A 36 1.09 6.71 -4.34
CA ILE A 36 -0.06 6.16 -3.60
C ILE A 36 -0.58 7.21 -2.59
N VAL A 37 0.29 7.81 -1.79
CA VAL A 37 -0.10 8.83 -0.80
C VAL A 37 -0.63 10.09 -1.50
N GLY A 38 -0.01 10.48 -2.63
CA GLY A 38 -0.43 11.63 -3.45
C GLY A 38 -1.83 11.49 -4.03
N TRP A 39 -2.34 10.27 -4.20
CA TRP A 39 -3.72 10.02 -4.62
C TRP A 39 -4.74 10.26 -3.50
N TRP A 40 -4.37 10.12 -2.22
CA TRP A 40 -5.33 10.06 -1.12
C TRP A 40 -5.71 11.40 -0.48
N LEU A 41 -4.86 12.44 -0.53
CA LEU A 41 -5.05 13.62 0.34
C LEU A 41 -4.66 14.98 -0.27
N PRO A 42 -5.48 16.03 -0.04
CA PRO A 42 -5.01 17.40 -0.11
C PRO A 42 -4.19 17.72 1.16
N GLN A 43 -2.86 17.61 1.05
CA GLN A 43 -1.74 18.23 1.80
C GLN A 43 -1.75 18.39 3.34
N GLN A 44 -2.87 18.19 4.07
CA GLN A 44 -2.96 18.62 5.48
C GLN A 44 -2.54 17.54 6.50
N ARG A 45 -2.38 16.27 6.09
CA ARG A 45 -2.00 15.15 6.98
C ARG A 45 -1.03 14.14 6.36
N TYR A 46 -0.18 14.62 5.45
CA TYR A 46 0.69 13.76 4.64
C TYR A 46 1.59 12.83 5.47
N GLU A 47 2.24 13.30 6.53
CA GLU A 47 3.22 12.50 7.30
C GLU A 47 2.57 11.36 8.10
N ILE A 48 1.47 11.65 8.81
CA ILE A 48 0.76 10.66 9.63
C ILE A 48 0.14 9.58 8.74
N GLU A 49 -0.41 9.98 7.59
CA GLU A 49 -1.04 9.07 6.65
C GLU A 49 0.01 8.28 5.86
N ARG A 50 1.16 8.88 5.54
CA ARG A 50 2.30 8.17 4.92
C ARG A 50 2.76 7.01 5.77
N GLN A 51 3.07 7.23 7.06
CA GLN A 51 3.54 6.15 7.94
C GLN A 51 2.50 5.03 8.06
N ARG A 52 1.21 5.39 8.09
CA ARG A 52 0.11 4.43 8.13
C ARG A 52 0.02 3.62 6.84
N ILE A 53 0.12 4.27 5.68
CA ILE A 53 0.11 3.62 4.37
C ILE A 53 1.34 2.73 4.20
N GLU A 54 2.54 3.18 4.60
CA GLU A 54 3.75 2.34 4.61
C GLU A 54 3.54 1.06 5.43
N HIS A 55 2.94 1.18 6.61
CA HIS A 55 2.66 0.01 7.45
C HIS A 55 1.65 -0.95 6.79
N VAL A 56 0.61 -0.41 6.15
CA VAL A 56 -0.38 -1.20 5.42
C VAL A 56 0.26 -1.90 4.21
N LEU A 57 1.07 -1.20 3.41
CA LEU A 57 1.79 -1.76 2.28
C LEU A 57 2.75 -2.86 2.72
N SER A 58 3.52 -2.62 3.78
CA SER A 58 4.44 -3.62 4.35
C SER A 58 3.68 -4.88 4.80
N ASN A 59 2.55 -4.72 5.48
CA ASN A 59 1.70 -5.84 5.88
C ASN A 59 1.13 -6.61 4.67
N LEU A 60 0.73 -5.90 3.60
CA LEU A 60 0.25 -6.52 2.37
C LEU A 60 1.36 -7.26 1.61
N VAL A 61 2.59 -6.75 1.62
CA VAL A 61 3.77 -7.44 1.09
C VAL A 61 4.08 -8.70 1.91
N ALA A 62 4.07 -8.59 3.24
CA ALA A 62 4.27 -9.73 4.15
C ALA A 62 3.21 -10.83 3.95
N ARG A 63 1.97 -10.44 3.62
CA ARG A 63 0.87 -11.35 3.27
C ARG A 63 0.96 -11.90 1.84
N GLY A 64 1.94 -11.48 1.04
CA GLY A 64 2.11 -11.90 -0.35
C GLY A 64 1.07 -11.33 -1.32
N LYS A 65 0.31 -10.31 -0.91
CA LYS A 65 -0.68 -9.61 -1.76
C LYS A 65 -0.04 -8.57 -2.65
N LEU A 66 1.05 -7.96 -2.20
CA LEU A 66 1.86 -7.00 -2.94
C LEU A 66 3.29 -7.51 -3.11
N ARG A 67 3.94 -7.06 -4.18
CA ARG A 67 5.38 -7.16 -4.35
C ARG A 67 5.99 -5.79 -4.16
N CYS A 68 7.09 -5.74 -3.40
CA CYS A 68 7.97 -4.59 -3.34
C CYS A 68 9.17 -4.86 -4.24
N GLU A 69 9.43 -3.97 -5.19
CA GLU A 69 10.59 -4.02 -6.07
C GLU A 69 11.41 -2.75 -5.88
N GLU A 70 12.68 -2.90 -5.52
CA GLU A 70 13.60 -1.78 -5.42
C GLU A 70 14.22 -1.54 -6.80
N LEU A 71 13.98 -0.36 -7.36
CA LEU A 71 14.55 0.08 -8.63
C LEU A 71 15.95 0.66 -8.44
N PRO A 72 16.77 0.67 -9.52
CA PRO A 72 18.04 1.40 -9.53
C PRO A 72 17.80 2.87 -9.16
N GLY A 73 18.45 3.33 -8.08
CA GLY A 73 18.26 4.67 -7.53
C GLY A 73 17.53 4.71 -6.17
N GLY A 74 17.21 3.56 -5.58
CA GLY A 74 16.62 3.46 -4.24
C GLY A 74 15.11 3.75 -4.22
N VAL A 75 14.46 3.72 -5.38
CA VAL A 75 13.01 3.91 -5.49
C VAL A 75 12.32 2.58 -5.26
N ILE A 76 11.43 2.52 -4.27
CA ILE A 76 10.64 1.32 -3.98
C ILE A 76 9.30 1.41 -4.70
N LEU A 77 9.05 0.44 -5.57
CA LEU A 77 7.77 0.26 -6.23
C LEU A 77 6.94 -0.82 -5.55
N TYR A 78 5.65 -0.53 -5.37
CA TYR A 78 4.66 -1.48 -4.88
C TYR A 78 3.72 -1.85 -6.02
N ALA A 79 3.64 -3.15 -6.32
CA ALA A 79 2.76 -3.69 -7.35
C ALA A 79 1.90 -4.83 -6.78
N LEU A 80 0.76 -5.11 -7.41
CA LEU A 80 0.00 -6.31 -7.08
C LEU A 80 0.87 -7.54 -7.32
N SER A 81 0.87 -8.43 -6.33
CA SER A 81 1.40 -9.76 -6.54
C SER A 81 0.39 -10.53 -7.39
N GLU A 82 0.45 -10.37 -8.71
CA GLU A 82 -0.17 -11.36 -9.59
C GLU A 82 0.42 -12.72 -9.21
N PRO A 83 -0.40 -13.79 -9.14
CA PRO A 83 0.14 -15.12 -8.97
C PRO A 83 1.05 -15.39 -10.16
N ARG A 84 2.36 -15.18 -9.98
CA ARG A 84 3.36 -15.75 -10.88
C ARG A 84 3.14 -17.24 -10.73
N GLU A 85 2.45 -17.85 -11.69
CA GLU A 85 2.52 -19.28 -11.88
C GLU A 85 4.01 -19.61 -11.82
N PRO A 86 4.46 -20.43 -10.85
CA PRO A 86 5.85 -20.82 -10.81
C PRO A 86 6.10 -21.58 -12.09
N TYR A 87 6.88 -20.98 -13.00
CA TYR A 87 7.43 -21.68 -14.15
C TYR A 87 8.13 -22.93 -13.61
N THR A 88 7.46 -24.06 -13.78
CA THR A 88 8.01 -25.38 -13.46
C THR A 88 8.99 -25.67 -14.58
N HIS A 89 10.28 -25.66 -14.24
CA HIS A 89 11.35 -26.19 -15.10
C HIS A 89 11.28 -27.71 -15.17
#